data_AF-A0A9C7Z785-F1
#
_entry.id   AF-A0A9C7Z785-F1
#
_cell.length_a   1.000
_cell.length_b   1.000
_cell.length_c   1.000
_cell.angle_alpha   90.00
_cell.angle_beta   90.00
_cell.angle_gamma   90.00
#
_symmetry.space_group_name_H-M   'P 1'
#
loop_
_entity.id
_entity.type
_entity.pdbx_description
1 polymer ?
#
loop_
_entity_poly.entity_id
_entity_poly.type
_entity_poly.pdbx_seq_one_letter_code
_entity_poly.pdbx_strand_id
1 'polypeptide(L)'
;MNKGSVLQALGQVSTEEAGKVFREYLRGATREMLAGVMTEEVRRLCGEAYHPNEEGRYYRAGSAEGYAYVESRREDIVRPRVRRREGDDATQEVTLESYAAAQDASE
;
A
#
# COMPACT_ATOMS: atom_id res chain seq x y z
N MET A 1 8.38 7.07 -12.83
CA MET A 1 8.13 7.88 -14.05
C MET A 1 7.54 9.21 -13.60
N ASN A 2 8.17 10.35 -13.88
CA ASN A 2 7.66 11.68 -13.50
C ASN A 2 6.52 12.11 -14.45
N LYS A 3 5.56 12.92 -13.99
CA LYS A 3 4.42 13.47 -14.75
C LYS A 3 4.82 14.03 -16.12
N GLY A 4 5.95 14.74 -16.22
CA GLY A 4 6.44 15.29 -17.50
C GLY A 4 6.87 14.23 -18.51
N SER A 5 7.38 13.09 -18.05
CA SER A 5 7.79 11.96 -18.90
C SER A 5 6.60 11.19 -19.47
N VAL A 6 5.47 11.16 -18.75
CA VAL A 6 4.23 10.53 -19.22
C VAL A 6 3.64 11.33 -20.38
N LEU A 7 3.49 12.65 -20.22
CA LEU A 7 2.92 13.52 -21.25
C LEU A 7 3.74 13.51 -22.55
N GLN A 8 5.07 13.49 -22.42
CA GLN A 8 5.97 13.39 -23.57
C GLN A 8 5.80 12.05 -24.30
N ALA A 9 5.71 10.93 -23.55
CA ALA A 9 5.48 9.62 -24.13
C ALA A 9 4.11 9.55 -24.86
N LEU A 10 3.06 10.11 -24.27
CA LEU A 10 1.71 10.14 -24.87
C LEU A 10 1.63 10.96 -26.16
N GLY A 11 2.43 12.01 -26.31
CA GLY A 11 2.45 12.87 -27.50
C GLY A 11 3.20 12.28 -28.70
N GLN A 12 3.92 11.16 -28.53
CA GLN A 12 4.84 10.61 -29.54
C GLN A 12 4.48 9.20 -30.04
N VAL A 13 3.37 8.62 -29.57
CA VAL A 13 3.01 7.22 -29.85
C VAL A 13 1.60 7.11 -30.44
N SER A 14 1.29 5.95 -31.03
CA SER A 14 -0.08 5.64 -31.46
C SER A 14 -1.04 5.68 -30.27
N THR A 15 -2.34 5.92 -30.51
CA THR A 15 -3.36 5.95 -29.44
C THR A 15 -3.41 4.67 -28.61
N GLU A 16 -3.07 3.53 -29.21
CA GLU A 16 -3.02 2.23 -28.54
C GLU A 16 -1.83 2.12 -27.57
N GLU A 17 -0.65 2.54 -28.00
CA GLU A 17 0.56 2.60 -27.18
C GLU A 17 0.45 3.65 -26.07
N ALA A 18 -0.16 4.79 -26.36
CA ALA A 18 -0.48 5.82 -25.38
C ALA A 18 -1.35 5.25 -24.24
N GLY A 19 -2.38 4.47 -24.60
CA GLY A 19 -3.24 3.80 -23.63
C GLY A 19 -2.49 2.82 -22.72
N LYS A 20 -1.48 2.11 -23.24
CA LYS A 20 -0.65 1.21 -22.44
C LYS A 20 0.21 1.98 -21.42
N VAL A 21 0.93 3.00 -21.87
CA VAL A 21 1.80 3.83 -21.00
C VAL A 21 0.97 4.51 -19.91
N PHE A 22 -0.21 5.04 -20.26
CA PHE A 22 -1.08 5.69 -19.30
C PHE A 22 -1.61 4.74 -18.23
N ARG A 23 -2.05 3.53 -18.61
CA ARG A 23 -2.51 2.52 -17.64
C ARG A 23 -1.39 2.06 -16.71
N GLU A 24 -0.19 1.85 -17.22
CA GLU A 24 0.97 1.52 -16.38
C GLU A 24 1.30 2.63 -15.38
N TYR A 25 1.20 3.89 -15.80
CA TYR A 25 1.34 5.04 -14.90
C TYR A 25 0.27 5.06 -13.80
N LEU A 26 -1.01 4.88 -14.16
CA LEU A 26 -2.11 4.85 -13.20
C LEU A 26 -1.97 3.70 -12.18
N ARG A 27 -1.54 2.51 -12.61
CA ARG A 27 -1.25 1.39 -11.71
C ARG A 27 -0.12 1.74 -10.74
N GLY A 28 0.93 2.38 -11.23
CA GLY A 28 2.02 2.88 -10.38
C GLY A 28 1.53 3.85 -9.32
N ALA A 29 0.75 4.86 -9.73
CA ALA A 29 0.17 5.84 -8.80
C ALA A 29 -0.78 5.20 -7.78
N THR A 30 -1.57 4.20 -8.20
CA THR A 30 -2.48 3.48 -7.31
C THR A 30 -1.72 2.69 -6.24
N ARG A 31 -0.64 1.99 -6.61
CA ARG A 31 0.23 1.30 -5.64
C ARG A 31 0.85 2.27 -4.63
N GLU A 32 1.27 3.45 -5.06
CA GLU A 32 1.82 4.48 -4.17
C GLU A 32 0.75 4.98 -3.19
N MET A 33 -0.47 5.24 -3.66
CA MET A 33 -1.60 5.64 -2.81
C MET A 33 -1.94 4.55 -1.79
N LEU A 34 -2.02 3.28 -2.20
CA LEU A 34 -2.28 2.16 -1.30
C LEU A 34 -1.23 2.07 -0.19
N ALA A 35 0.05 2.18 -0.53
CA ALA A 35 1.13 2.19 0.45
C ALA A 35 1.03 3.37 1.42
N GLY A 36 0.64 4.56 0.91
CA GLY A 36 0.39 5.74 1.73
C GLY A 36 -0.75 5.53 2.73
N VAL A 37 -1.88 4.98 2.30
CA VAL A 37 -3.03 4.70 3.17
C VAL A 37 -2.65 3.70 4.28
N MET A 38 -1.97 2.61 3.94
CA MET A 38 -1.49 1.64 4.93
C MET A 38 -0.51 2.27 5.93
N THR A 39 0.35 3.17 5.46
CA THR A 39 1.31 3.90 6.30
C THR A 39 0.60 4.80 7.31
N GLU A 40 -0.43 5.52 6.88
CA GLU A 40 -1.24 6.36 7.76
C GLU A 40 -2.05 5.54 8.76
N GLU A 41 -2.59 4.38 8.37
CA GLU A 41 -3.23 3.46 9.31
C GLU A 41 -2.24 2.96 10.38
N VAL A 42 -1.04 2.55 9.97
CA VAL A 42 0.03 2.13 10.91
C VAL A 42 0.41 3.26 11.85
N ARG A 43 0.48 4.50 11.35
CA ARG A 43 0.75 5.69 12.17
C ARG A 43 -0.33 5.91 13.23
N ARG A 44 -1.61 5.73 12.88
CA ARG A 44 -2.71 5.82 13.84
C ARG A 44 -2.65 4.72 14.90
N LEU A 45 -2.28 3.50 14.53
CA LEU A 45 -2.20 2.37 15.46
C LEU A 45 -0.97 2.44 16.38
N CYS A 46 0.19 2.80 15.83
CA CYS A 46 1.50 2.64 16.47
C CYS A 46 2.16 3.96 16.90
N GLY A 47 1.55 5.12 16.60
CA GLY A 47 2.17 6.44 16.75
C GLY A 47 3.09 6.80 15.58
N GLU A 48 3.80 7.93 15.67
CA GLU A 48 4.73 8.40 14.63
C GLU A 48 5.87 7.40 14.34
N ALA A 49 6.44 7.49 13.14
CA ALA A 49 7.73 6.85 12.88
C ALA A 49 8.80 7.49 13.76
N TYR A 50 9.71 6.67 14.32
CA TYR A 50 10.77 7.10 15.25
C TYR A 50 10.31 7.70 16.59
N HIS A 51 9.00 7.85 16.82
CA HIS A 51 8.41 8.17 18.11
C HIS A 51 7.22 7.22 18.39
N PRO A 52 7.49 5.92 18.60
CA PRO A 52 6.45 4.93 18.84
C PRO A 52 5.79 5.15 20.20
N ASN A 53 4.51 4.77 20.32
CA ASN A 53 3.85 4.73 21.62
C ASN A 53 4.30 3.47 22.39
N GLU A 54 5.25 3.61 23.33
CA GLU A 54 5.83 2.47 24.05
C GLU A 54 4.80 1.69 24.87
N GLU A 55 3.84 2.40 25.48
CA GLU A 55 2.73 1.84 26.24
C GLU A 55 1.56 1.38 25.36
N GLY A 56 1.65 1.60 24.04
CA GLY A 56 0.60 1.29 23.08
C GLY A 56 0.31 -0.21 22.97
N ARG A 57 -0.96 -0.57 22.71
CA ARG A 57 -1.34 -1.97 22.46
C ARG A 57 -0.74 -2.52 21.16
N TYR A 58 -0.47 -1.66 20.19
CA TYR A 58 0.02 -2.01 18.85
C TYR A 58 1.44 -1.51 18.62
N TYR A 59 2.23 -2.27 17.87
CA TYR A 59 3.58 -1.91 17.49
C TYR A 59 3.93 -2.40 16.07
N ARG A 60 4.88 -1.70 15.43
CA ARG A 60 5.38 -2.03 14.09
C ARG A 60 6.21 -3.31 14.14
N ALA A 61 5.98 -4.22 13.19
CA ALA A 61 6.66 -5.52 13.11
C ALA A 61 7.32 -5.75 11.73
N GLY A 62 7.78 -4.67 11.10
CA GLY A 62 8.42 -4.70 9.79
C GLY A 62 7.41 -4.71 8.63
N SER A 63 7.75 -5.42 7.56
CA SER A 63 6.91 -5.60 6.36
C SER A 63 6.88 -7.06 5.93
N ALA A 64 5.94 -7.40 5.06
CA ALA A 64 5.86 -8.69 4.39
C ALA A 64 5.37 -8.52 2.94
N GLU A 65 5.65 -9.53 2.13
CA GLU A 65 5.00 -9.68 0.83
C GLU A 65 3.49 -9.87 1.00
N GLY A 66 2.75 -9.33 0.04
CA GLY A 66 1.29 -9.40 -0.03
C GLY A 66 0.82 -9.11 -1.44
N TYR A 67 -0.49 -8.92 -1.59
CA TYR A 67 -1.07 -8.55 -2.88
C TYR A 67 -2.23 -7.59 -2.68
N ALA A 68 -2.54 -6.84 -3.73
CA ALA A 68 -3.74 -6.01 -3.83
C ALA A 68 -4.36 -6.16 -5.21
N TYR A 69 -5.65 -5.88 -5.35
CA TYR A 69 -6.31 -5.75 -6.64
C TYR A 69 -6.22 -4.30 -7.13
N VAL A 70 -5.75 -4.12 -8.37
CA VAL A 70 -5.72 -2.84 -9.09
C VAL A 70 -6.29 -3.07 -10.47
N GLU A 71 -7.39 -2.41 -10.82
CA GLU A 71 -8.15 -2.66 -12.07
C GLU A 71 -8.50 -4.15 -12.25
N SER A 72 -8.99 -4.80 -11.18
CA SER A 72 -9.30 -6.24 -11.13
C SER A 72 -8.11 -7.16 -11.42
N ARG A 73 -6.88 -6.65 -11.39
CA ARG A 73 -5.64 -7.43 -11.51
C ARG A 73 -4.98 -7.55 -10.16
N ARG A 74 -4.59 -8.77 -9.81
CA ARG A 74 -3.77 -9.02 -8.64
C ARG A 74 -2.34 -8.53 -8.91
N GLU A 75 -1.89 -7.60 -8.08
CA GLU A 75 -0.56 -6.99 -8.12
C GLU A 75 0.17 -7.32 -6.82
N ASP A 76 1.44 -7.70 -6.91
CA ASP A 76 2.27 -7.95 -5.73
C ASP A 76 2.65 -6.62 -5.06
N ILE A 77 2.58 -6.59 -3.74
CA ILE A 77 2.94 -5.42 -2.93
C ILE A 77 3.78 -5.82 -1.72
N VAL A 78 4.45 -4.84 -1.13
CA VAL A 78 5.06 -4.97 0.20
C VAL A 78 4.17 -4.23 1.18
N ARG A 79 3.58 -4.95 2.13
CA ARG A 79 2.67 -4.38 3.14
C ARG A 79 3.37 -4.20 4.48
N PRO A 80 3.07 -3.13 5.23
CA PRO A 80 3.53 -3.01 6.61
C PRO A 80 2.85 -4.05 7.50
N ARG A 81 3.57 -4.48 8.54
CA ARG A 81 3.07 -5.40 9.56
C ARG A 81 2.89 -4.68 10.88
N VAL A 82 1.75 -4.90 11.51
CA VAL A 82 1.45 -4.44 12.87
C VAL A 82 1.16 -5.66 13.72
N ARG A 83 1.70 -5.65 14.94
CA ARG A 83 1.39 -6.66 15.96
C ARG A 83 0.71 -6.00 17.14
N ARG A 84 -0.21 -6.74 17.75
CA ARG A 84 -0.91 -6.37 18.98
C ARG A 84 -0.34 -7.19 20.12
N ARG A 85 -0.09 -6.55 21.25
CA ARG A 85 0.23 -7.21 22.52
C ARG A 85 -1.05 -7.84 23.07
N GLU A 86 -0.97 -9.11 23.39
CA GLU A 86 -1.93 -9.85 24.18
C GLU A 86 -1.40 -9.96 25.62
N GLY A 87 -2.25 -10.35 26.57
CA GLY A 87 -1.78 -10.70 27.92
C GLY A 87 -0.75 -11.83 27.89
N ASP A 88 0.01 -11.97 28.97
CA ASP A 88 1.02 -13.03 29.16
C ASP A 88 2.08 -13.10 28.04
N ASP A 89 2.66 -11.94 27.67
CA ASP A 89 3.73 -11.76 26.68
C ASP A 89 3.42 -12.28 25.25
N ALA A 90 2.19 -12.74 25.01
CA ALA A 90 1.75 -13.17 23.70
C ALA A 90 1.54 -11.96 22.77
N THR A 91 1.77 -12.16 21.47
CA THR A 91 1.53 -11.12 20.47
C THR A 91 0.90 -11.73 19.22
N GLN A 92 0.00 -10.98 18.57
CA GLN A 92 -0.69 -11.41 17.36
C GLN A 92 -0.46 -10.40 16.24
N GLU A 93 -0.25 -10.87 15.01
CA GLU A 93 -0.28 -9.98 13.85
C GLU A 93 -1.71 -9.55 13.54
N VAL A 94 -1.88 -8.26 13.26
CA VAL A 94 -3.17 -7.66 12.91
C VAL A 94 -3.17 -7.31 11.44
N THR A 95 -4.20 -7.76 10.73
CA THR A 95 -4.45 -7.36 9.35
C THR A 95 -4.96 -5.91 9.37
N LEU A 96 -4.25 -5.03 8.65
CA LEU A 96 -4.68 -3.66 8.45
C LEU A 96 -5.99 -3.63 7.64
N GLU A 97 -6.92 -2.78 8.02
CA GLU A 97 -8.21 -2.63 7.34
C GLU A 97 -8.00 -2.15 5.90
N SER A 98 -7.08 -1.21 5.68
CA SER A 98 -6.71 -0.75 4.34
C SER A 98 -6.10 -1.85 3.47
N TYR A 99 -5.37 -2.79 4.08
CA TYR A 99 -4.85 -3.94 3.36
C TYR A 99 -5.96 -4.94 3.03
N ALA A 100 -6.85 -5.24 3.98
CA ALA A 100 -8.00 -6.11 3.73
C ALA A 100 -8.89 -5.55 2.61
N ALA A 101 -9.17 -4.25 2.61
CA ALA A 101 -9.91 -3.58 1.55
C ALA A 101 -9.20 -3.70 0.19
N ALA A 102 -7.88 -3.53 0.15
CA ALA A 102 -7.10 -3.69 -1.08
C ALA A 102 -7.06 -5.13 -1.62
N GLN A 103 -7.43 -6.13 -0.81
CA GLN A 103 -7.52 -7.53 -1.23
C GLN A 103 -8.91 -7.91 -1.78
N ASP A 104 -9.90 -7.02 -1.67
CA ASP A 104 -11.22 -7.24 -2.25
C ASP A 104 -11.18 -6.96 -3.75
N ALA A 105 -11.62 -7.92 -4.56
CA ALA A 105 -11.68 -7.79 -6.02
C ALA A 105 -13.00 -7.18 -6.51
N SER A 106 -13.96 -6.96 -5.61
CA SER A 106 -15.28 -6.39 -5.92
C SER A 106 -15.34 -4.86 -5.78
N GLU A 107 -14.33 -4.26 -5.17
CA GLU A 107 -14.08 -2.81 -5.16
C GLU A 107 -13.34 -2.33 -6.41
#